data_AF-A0A7K9DE45-F1
#
_entry.id   AF-A0A7K9DE45-F1
#
_cell.length_a   1.000
_cell.length_b   1.000
_cell.length_c   1.000
_cell.angle_alpha   90.00
_cell.angle_beta   90.00
_cell.angle_gamma   90.00
#
_symmetry.space_group_name_H-M   'P 1'
#
loop_
_entity.id
_entity.type
_entity.pdbx_description
1 polymer ?
#
loop_
_entity_poly.entity_id
_entity_poly.type
_entity_poly.pdbx_seq_one_letter_code
_entity_poly.pdbx_strand_id
1 'polypeptide(L)'
;DDDFQFIQRTFMEKHYQEFDDSEENKLIYTSIFNEYISLVEKYIEEKLLDRIPGFDMTAFTLSLQQHKDEMAGDIFDMLLTFTDFLAFKEMFLDYRAEKEGRSLDLSSGLVVTSLNKSSVSSS
;
A
#
# COMPACT_ATOMS: atom_id res chain seq x y z
N ASP A 1 -9.58 5.24 3.70
CA ASP A 1 -10.86 4.51 3.72
C ASP A 1 -10.71 3.42 4.76
N ASP A 2 -11.50 3.47 5.83
CA ASP A 2 -11.34 2.60 7.00
C ASP A 2 -11.64 1.14 6.68
N ASP A 3 -12.51 0.88 5.70
CA ASP A 3 -12.86 -0.47 5.23
C ASP A 3 -11.65 -1.15 4.59
N PHE A 4 -10.95 -0.44 3.69
CA PHE A 4 -9.75 -0.97 3.03
C PHE A 4 -8.65 -1.29 4.04
N GLN A 5 -8.39 -0.38 4.98
CA GLN A 5 -7.40 -0.61 6.04
C GLN A 5 -7.78 -1.79 6.93
N PHE A 6 -9.07 -1.99 7.22
CA PHE A 6 -9.54 -3.14 8.00
C PHE A 6 -9.31 -4.46 7.25
N ILE A 7 -9.67 -4.51 5.97
CA ILE A 7 -9.47 -5.69 5.11
C ILE A 7 -7.98 -6.02 5.01
N GLN A 8 -7.15 -5.02 4.73
CA GLN A 8 -5.70 -5.16 4.63
C GLN A 8 -5.09 -5.67 5.95
N ARG A 9 -5.44 -5.05 7.10
CA ARG A 9 -4.98 -5.52 8.41
C ARG A 9 -5.41 -6.95 8.72
N THR A 10 -6.65 -7.32 8.39
CA THR A 10 -7.16 -8.68 8.60
C THR A 10 -6.39 -9.70 7.76
N PHE A 11 -6.10 -9.36 6.52
CA PHE A 11 -5.27 -10.18 5.64
C PHE A 11 -3.84 -10.33 6.18
N MET A 12 -3.25 -9.23 6.66
CA MET A 12 -1.91 -9.24 7.22
C MET A 12 -1.83 -10.07 8.51
N GLU A 13 -2.79 -9.93 9.43
CA GLU A 13 -2.87 -10.74 10.64
C GLU A 13 -2.88 -12.25 10.35
N LYS A 14 -3.53 -12.66 9.27
CA LYS A 14 -3.61 -14.07 8.86
C LYS A 14 -2.26 -14.63 8.37
N HIS A 15 -1.40 -13.80 7.80
CA HIS A 15 -0.24 -14.25 7.03
C HIS A 15 1.13 -13.74 7.54
N TYR A 16 1.17 -12.80 8.50
CA TYR A 16 2.42 -12.13 8.88
C TYR A 16 3.51 -13.06 9.40
N GLN A 17 3.15 -14.19 10.02
CA GLN A 17 4.11 -15.16 10.54
C GLN A 17 4.86 -15.92 9.44
N GLU A 18 4.30 -15.98 8.23
CA GLU A 18 4.94 -16.63 7.10
C GLU A 18 6.13 -15.82 6.57
N PHE A 19 6.11 -14.50 6.74
CA PHE A 19 7.13 -13.59 6.19
C PHE A 19 8.33 -13.45 7.12
N ASP A 20 9.52 -13.49 6.54
CA ASP A 20 10.81 -13.21 7.19
C ASP A 20 11.71 -12.31 6.34
N ASP A 21 12.67 -11.70 7.03
CA ASP A 21 13.64 -10.75 6.48
C ASP A 21 14.81 -11.45 5.76
N SER A 22 14.57 -12.66 5.23
CA SER A 22 15.55 -13.35 4.39
C SER A 22 15.55 -12.76 2.99
N GLU A 23 16.73 -12.67 2.36
CA GLU A 23 16.82 -12.35 0.92
C GLU A 23 16.13 -13.40 0.06
N GLU A 24 16.15 -14.68 0.48
CA GLU A 24 15.49 -15.77 -0.22
C GLU A 24 13.97 -15.77 0.05
N ASN A 25 13.17 -15.76 -1.02
CA ASN A 25 11.71 -15.77 -0.92
C ASN A 25 11.17 -17.20 -0.78
N LYS A 26 10.25 -17.42 0.16
CA LYS A 26 9.53 -18.69 0.29
C LYS A 26 8.55 -18.86 -0.86
N LEU A 27 8.36 -20.11 -1.33
CA LEU A 27 7.38 -20.43 -2.37
C LEU A 27 5.94 -20.03 -1.97
N ILE A 28 5.63 -20.05 -0.68
CA ILE A 28 4.32 -19.64 -0.17
C ILE A 28 4.04 -18.14 -0.39
N TYR A 29 5.07 -17.29 -0.51
CA TYR A 29 4.90 -15.85 -0.74
C TYR A 29 4.16 -15.58 -2.04
N THR A 30 4.41 -16.36 -3.10
CA THR A 30 3.68 -16.22 -4.36
C THR A 30 2.19 -16.52 -4.20
N SER A 31 1.84 -17.53 -3.39
CA SER A 31 0.44 -17.89 -3.16
C SER A 31 -0.28 -16.81 -2.36
N ILE A 32 0.35 -16.30 -1.30
CA ILE A 32 -0.20 -15.22 -0.48
C ILE A 32 -0.29 -13.92 -1.29
N PHE A 33 0.70 -13.62 -2.12
CA PHE A 33 0.69 -12.44 -2.97
C PHE A 33 -0.47 -12.48 -3.97
N ASN A 34 -0.69 -13.61 -4.65
CA ASN A 34 -1.83 -13.74 -5.56
C ASN A 34 -3.18 -13.60 -4.82
N GLU A 35 -3.28 -14.13 -3.59
CA GLU A 35 -4.48 -13.94 -2.76
C GLU A 35 -4.70 -12.45 -2.43
N TYR A 36 -3.62 -11.72 -2.13
CA TYR A 36 -3.67 -10.27 -1.89
C TYR A 36 -4.09 -9.48 -3.13
N ILE A 37 -3.54 -9.80 -4.30
CA ILE A 37 -3.93 -9.14 -5.55
C ILE A 37 -5.43 -9.33 -5.82
N SER A 38 -5.93 -10.56 -5.71
CA SER A 38 -7.36 -10.84 -5.88
C SER A 38 -8.22 -10.11 -4.86
N LEU A 39 -7.75 -9.95 -3.62
CA LEU A 39 -8.46 -9.21 -2.58
C LEU A 39 -8.57 -7.71 -2.93
N VAL A 40 -7.47 -7.10 -3.37
CA VAL A 40 -7.43 -5.68 -3.76
C VAL A 40 -8.25 -5.44 -5.02
N GLU A 41 -8.09 -6.27 -6.04
CA GLU A 41 -8.86 -6.18 -7.30
C GLU A 41 -10.36 -6.24 -7.03
N LYS A 42 -10.80 -7.24 -6.24
CA LYS A 42 -12.21 -7.39 -5.87
C LYS A 42 -12.74 -6.19 -5.10
N TYR A 43 -11.97 -5.66 -4.14
CA TYR A 43 -12.38 -4.48 -3.38
C TYR A 43 -12.57 -3.25 -4.28
N ILE A 44 -11.65 -3.03 -5.23
CA ILE A 44 -11.74 -1.92 -6.19
C ILE A 44 -12.98 -2.10 -7.08
N GLU A 45 -13.18 -3.30 -7.62
CA GLU A 45 -14.33 -3.62 -8.47
C GLU A 45 -15.66 -3.37 -7.74
N GLU A 46 -15.82 -3.90 -6.53
CA GLU A 46 -17.02 -3.71 -5.71
C GLU A 46 -17.29 -2.22 -5.43
N LYS A 47 -16.26 -1.45 -5.04
CA LYS A 47 -16.42 -0.01 -4.77
C LYS A 47 -16.74 0.80 -6.03
N LEU A 48 -16.26 0.38 -7.21
CA LEU A 48 -16.59 1.03 -8.48
C LEU A 48 -18.02 0.69 -8.92
N LEU A 49 -18.44 -0.57 -8.79
CA LEU A 49 -19.82 -1.00 -9.07
C LEU A 49 -20.84 -0.30 -8.18
N ASP A 50 -20.53 -0.16 -6.88
CA ASP A 50 -21.40 0.53 -5.91
C ASP A 50 -21.59 2.01 -6.24
N ARG A 51 -20.59 2.66 -6.85
CA ARG A 51 -20.62 4.09 -7.19
C ARG A 51 -21.13 4.36 -8.60
N ILE A 52 -20.92 3.44 -9.54
CA ILE A 52 -21.22 3.63 -10.96
C ILE A 52 -22.13 2.47 -11.43
N PRO A 53 -23.45 2.70 -11.49
CA PRO A 53 -24.39 1.70 -12.00
C PRO A 53 -24.07 1.30 -13.44
N GLY A 54 -23.97 -0.01 -13.68
CA GLY A 54 -23.61 -0.54 -15.01
C GLY A 54 -22.13 -0.42 -15.35
N PHE A 55 -21.27 -0.17 -14.36
CA PHE A 55 -19.82 -0.24 -14.53
C PHE A 55 -19.39 -1.64 -14.98
N ASP A 56 -18.46 -1.68 -15.93
CA ASP A 56 -17.86 -2.90 -16.46
C ASP A 56 -16.35 -2.81 -16.27
N MET A 57 -15.83 -3.66 -15.38
CA MET A 57 -14.41 -3.70 -15.05
C MET A 57 -13.55 -4.13 -16.24
N THR A 58 -14.09 -4.96 -17.14
CA THR A 58 -13.39 -5.41 -18.35
C THR A 58 -13.27 -4.27 -19.36
N ALA A 59 -14.35 -3.53 -19.58
CA ALA A 59 -14.33 -2.35 -20.43
C ALA A 59 -13.40 -1.27 -19.86
N PHE A 60 -13.45 -1.05 -18.54
CA PHE A 60 -12.60 -0.09 -17.85
C PHE A 60 -11.12 -0.44 -17.99
N THR A 61 -10.71 -1.67 -17.68
CA THR A 61 -9.31 -2.11 -17.81
C THR A 61 -8.77 -2.01 -19.24
N LEU A 62 -9.60 -2.32 -20.25
CA LEU A 62 -9.23 -2.13 -21.65
C LEU A 62 -9.00 -0.66 -21.99
N SER A 63 -9.90 0.24 -21.57
CA SER A 63 -9.74 1.67 -21.75
C SER A 63 -8.52 2.21 -20.98
N LEU A 64 -8.26 1.72 -19.77
CA LEU A 64 -7.07 2.09 -18.99
C LEU A 64 -5.78 1.74 -19.73
N GLN A 65 -5.70 0.56 -20.35
CA GLN A 65 -4.52 0.15 -21.13
C GLN A 65 -4.29 1.03 -22.36
N GLN A 66 -5.37 1.48 -23.00
CA GLN A 66 -5.31 2.32 -24.21
C GLN A 66 -4.90 3.77 -23.91
N HIS A 67 -5.23 4.28 -22.72
CA HIS A 67 -4.99 5.66 -22.32
C HIS A 67 -3.91 5.80 -21.23
N LYS A 68 -3.04 4.80 -21.08
CA LYS A 68 -2.02 4.74 -20.03
C LYS A 68 -1.09 5.97 -20.01
N ASP A 69 -0.85 6.59 -21.17
CA ASP A 69 0.02 7.77 -21.30
C ASP A 69 -0.71 9.11 -21.02
N GLU A 70 -2.04 9.12 -20.99
CA GLU A 70 -2.86 10.33 -20.86
C GLU A 70 -3.48 10.51 -19.46
N MET A 71 -3.62 9.42 -18.71
CA MET A 71 -4.24 9.44 -17.40
C MET A 71 -3.22 9.70 -16.28
N ALA A 72 -3.63 10.45 -15.25
CA ALA A 72 -2.79 10.91 -14.14
C ALA A 72 -1.89 9.79 -13.57
N GLY A 73 -0.58 9.89 -13.84
CA GLY A 73 0.43 8.89 -13.47
C GLY A 73 0.36 8.48 -12.00
N ASP A 74 0.12 9.44 -11.10
CA ASP A 74 0.09 9.21 -9.65
C ASP A 74 -0.95 8.15 -9.20
N ILE A 75 -2.11 8.08 -9.86
CA ILE A 75 -3.16 7.09 -9.50
C ILE A 75 -2.76 5.70 -10.00
N PHE A 76 -2.16 5.62 -11.18
CA PHE A 76 -1.67 4.36 -11.72
C PHE A 76 -0.45 3.86 -10.98
N ASP A 77 0.46 4.74 -10.61
CA ASP A 77 1.63 4.41 -9.79
C ASP A 77 1.15 3.87 -8.44
N MET A 78 0.13 4.50 -7.82
CA MET A 78 -0.52 3.96 -6.63
C MET A 78 -1.09 2.56 -6.86
N LEU A 79 -1.85 2.32 -7.93
CA LEU A 79 -2.38 0.99 -8.23
C LEU A 79 -1.27 -0.04 -8.49
N LEU A 80 -0.19 0.39 -9.15
CA LEU A 80 0.97 -0.44 -9.43
C LEU A 80 1.69 -0.86 -8.14
N THR A 81 1.71 0.00 -7.11
CA THR A 81 2.29 -0.37 -5.81
C THR A 81 1.60 -1.56 -5.16
N PHE A 82 0.29 -1.76 -5.38
CA PHE A 82 -0.40 -2.96 -4.87
C PHE A 82 0.06 -4.24 -5.58
N THR A 83 0.53 -4.11 -6.82
CA THR A 83 1.05 -5.21 -7.66
C THR A 83 2.57 -5.37 -7.57
N ASP A 84 3.25 -4.57 -6.73
CA ASP A 84 4.67 -4.67 -6.50
C ASP A 84 4.96 -5.66 -5.37
N PHE A 85 5.65 -6.76 -5.69
CA PHE A 85 5.98 -7.80 -4.72
C PHE A 85 6.96 -7.33 -3.63
N LEU A 86 7.91 -6.45 -3.95
CA LEU A 86 8.88 -5.93 -2.99
C LEU A 86 8.15 -5.05 -1.96
N ALA A 87 7.33 -4.10 -2.43
CA ALA A 87 6.52 -3.27 -1.56
C ALA A 87 5.57 -4.10 -0.69
N PHE A 88 4.96 -5.14 -1.27
CA PHE A 88 4.13 -6.09 -0.55
C PHE A 88 4.89 -6.85 0.54
N LYS A 89 6.10 -7.33 0.26
CA LYS A 89 6.93 -8.03 1.25
C LYS A 89 7.33 -7.10 2.39
N GLU A 90 7.83 -5.92 2.08
CA GLU A 90 8.21 -4.90 3.08
C GLU A 90 7.04 -4.57 4.01
N MET A 91 5.85 -4.37 3.45
CA MET A 91 4.63 -4.13 4.23
C MET A 91 4.35 -5.24 5.25
N PHE A 92 4.58 -6.51 4.90
CA PHE A 92 4.43 -7.64 5.81
C PHE A 92 5.53 -7.69 6.89
N LEU A 93 6.77 -7.33 6.54
CA LEU A 93 7.89 -7.26 7.48
C LEU A 93 7.68 -6.14 8.51
N ASP A 94 7.24 -4.97 8.06
CA ASP A 94 6.88 -3.84 8.93
C ASP A 94 5.79 -4.22 9.93
N TYR A 95 4.72 -4.84 9.43
CA TYR A 95 3.61 -5.27 10.26
C TYR A 95 4.01 -6.34 11.27
N ARG A 96 4.85 -7.30 10.85
CA ARG A 96 5.42 -8.29 11.75
C ARG A 96 6.29 -7.63 12.82
N ALA A 97 7.12 -6.66 12.45
CA ALA A 97 7.95 -5.92 13.40
C ALA A 97 7.10 -5.15 14.41
N GLU A 98 6.00 -4.52 13.98
CA GLU A 98 5.04 -3.87 14.87
C GLU A 98 4.41 -4.87 15.85
N LYS A 99 3.95 -6.04 15.36
CA LYS A 99 3.34 -7.08 16.19
C LYS A 99 4.30 -7.72 17.20
N GLU A 100 5.56 -7.88 16.82
CA GLU A 100 6.61 -8.42 17.68
C GLU A 100 7.22 -7.37 18.61
N GLY A 101 6.72 -6.12 18.61
CA GLY A 101 7.24 -5.04 19.44
C GLY A 101 8.65 -4.58 19.06
N ARG A 102 9.06 -4.83 17.81
CA ARG A 102 10.32 -4.37 17.22
C ARG A 102 10.18 -3.06 16.46
N SER A 103 8.97 -2.50 16.34
CA SER A 103 8.79 -1.19 15.72
C SER A 103 9.64 -0.15 16.45
N LEU A 104 10.48 0.55 15.70
CA LEU A 104 11.23 1.70 16.21
C LEU A 104 10.24 2.68 16.84
N ASP A 105 10.41 2.95 18.13
CA ASP A 105 9.69 4.01 18.83
C ASP A 105 10.10 5.37 18.25
N LEU A 106 9.41 5.79 17.19
CA LEU A 106 9.62 7.07 16.52
C LEU A 106 9.22 8.27 17.39
N SER A 107 8.68 8.06 18.61
CA SER A 107 8.35 9.16 19.54
C SER A 107 9.58 9.98 19.97
N SER A 108 10.78 9.43 19.79
CA SER A 108 12.05 10.06 20.18
C SER A 108 12.83 10.72 19.04
N GLY A 109 12.41 10.55 17.77
CA GLY A 109 13.25 10.87 16.61
C GLY A 109 12.92 12.16 15.83
N LEU A 110 11.72 12.71 15.96
CA LEU A 110 11.30 13.89 15.18
C LEU A 110 11.16 15.14 16.07
N VAL A 111 12.27 15.72 16.51
CA VAL A 111 12.25 17.08 17.07
C VAL A 111 12.19 18.07 15.91
N VAL A 112 10.99 18.57 15.62
CA VAL A 112 10.80 19.73 14.73
C VAL A 112 11.28 20.98 15.47
N THR A 113 12.56 21.32 15.37
CA THR A 113 13.03 22.66 15.78
C THR A 113 12.65 23.67 14.71
N SER A 114 11.69 24.55 15.01
CA SER A 114 11.35 25.69 14.16
C SER A 114 12.55 26.61 13.96
N LEU A 115 12.92 26.87 12.71
CA LEU A 115 13.97 27.83 12.37
C LEU A 115 13.39 29.25 12.47
N ASN A 116 13.52 29.88 13.63
CA ASN A 116 13.17 31.30 13.79
C ASN A 116 14.14 32.14 12.95
N LYS A 117 13.61 32.79 11.90
CA LYS A 117 14.32 33.84 11.16
C LYS A 117 14.69 34.96 12.13
N SER A 118 15.96 35.07 12.47
CA SER A 118 16.52 36.26 13.10
C SER A 118 16.58 37.38 12.05
N SER A 119 15.58 38.24 12.07
CA SER A 119 15.62 39.57 11.46
C SER A 119 16.71 40.38 12.17
N VAL A 120 17.93 40.35 11.65
CA VAL A 120 18.96 41.31 12.06
C VAL A 120 18.79 42.57 11.21
N SER A 121 17.93 43.46 11.71
CA SER A 121 17.97 44.88 11.42
C SER A 121 19.18 45.49 12.14
N SER A 122 20.09 46.11 11.40
CA SER A 122 21.08 47.11 11.87
C SER A 122 21.58 47.83 10.62
N SER A 123 21.00 48.99 10.29
CA SER A 123 21.52 50.34 10.54
C SER A 123 22.58 50.77 9.53
#